data_AF-A0A8S9LEV5-F1
#
_entry.id   AF-A0A8S9LEV5-F1
#
_cell.length_a   1.000
_cell.length_b   1.000
_cell.length_c   1.000
_cell.angle_alpha   90.00
_cell.angle_beta   90.00
_cell.angle_gamma   90.00
#
_symmetry.space_group_name_H-M   'P 1'
#
loop_
_entity.id
_entity.type
_entity.pdbx_description
1 polymer ?
#
loop_
_entity_poly.entity_id
_entity_poly.type
_entity_poly.pdbx_seq_one_letter_code
_entity_poly.pdbx_strand_id
1 'polypeptide(L)'
;MAASALALPFQPLVVSAVHTGMMEVAFAKRALKDPDLKTAHNVHKMSTMLGGALFIADDLFPETPFIHAGWHLAAAIGVGTCNKLLQ
;
A
#
# COMPACT_ATOMS: atom_id res chain seq x y z
N MET A 1 -7.38 9.07 13.28
CA MET A 1 -6.77 7.81 13.77
C MET A 1 -7.45 7.33 15.06
N ALA A 2 -7.55 8.15 16.12
CA ALA A 2 -8.09 7.68 17.41
C ALA A 2 -9.56 7.22 17.38
N ALA A 3 -10.46 7.91 16.67
CA ALA A 3 -11.88 7.56 16.66
C ALA A 3 -12.18 6.26 15.88
N SER A 4 -11.51 6.03 14.74
CA SER A 4 -11.72 4.83 13.91
C SER A 4 -11.12 3.56 14.51
N ALA A 5 -10.20 3.67 15.49
CA ALA A 5 -9.68 2.53 16.23
C ALA A 5 -10.78 1.74 16.95
N LEU A 6 -11.83 2.41 17.42
CA LEU A 6 -13.00 1.78 18.06
C LEU A 6 -13.82 0.93 17.09
N ALA A 7 -13.76 1.22 15.78
CA ALA A 7 -14.49 0.50 14.74
C ALA A 7 -13.70 -0.71 14.18
N LEU A 8 -12.40 -0.82 14.45
CA LEU A 8 -11.54 -1.91 13.96
C LEU A 8 -12.06 -3.32 14.30
N PRO A 9 -12.57 -3.61 15.52
CA PRO A 9 -13.06 -4.95 15.86
C PRO A 9 -14.29 -5.37 15.06
N PHE A 10 -15.04 -4.41 14.51
CA PHE A 10 -16.31 -4.66 13.83
C PHE A 10 -16.17 -4.61 12.31
N GLN A 11 -15.32 -3.73 11.78
CA GLN A 11 -15.16 -3.48 10.34
C GLN A 11 -13.68 -3.23 9.95
N PRO A 12 -12.78 -4.20 10.18
CA PRO A 12 -11.33 -3.99 10.01
C PRO A 12 -10.94 -3.69 8.55
N LEU A 13 -11.59 -4.34 7.58
CA LEU A 13 -11.32 -4.14 6.16
C LEU A 13 -11.73 -2.74 5.68
N VAL A 14 -12.93 -2.29 6.06
CA VAL A 14 -13.45 -0.97 5.67
C VAL A 14 -12.57 0.13 6.26
N VAL A 15 -12.25 0.03 7.55
CA VAL A 15 -11.38 1.02 8.22
C VAL A 15 -10.00 1.05 7.54
N SER A 16 -9.39 -0.11 7.29
CA SER A 16 -8.10 -0.18 6.59
C SER A 16 -8.17 0.42 5.18
N ALA A 17 -9.18 0.07 4.39
CA ALA A 17 -9.35 0.57 3.02
C ALA A 17 -9.50 2.10 2.98
N VAL A 18 -10.32 2.66 3.88
CA VAL A 18 -10.53 4.12 3.97
C VAL A 18 -9.22 4.83 4.35
N HIS A 19 -8.52 4.33 5.38
CA HIS A 19 -7.27 4.93 5.84
C HIS A 19 -6.16 4.86 4.78
N THR A 20 -5.98 3.71 4.15
CA THR A 20 -5.01 3.52 3.07
C THR A 20 -5.36 4.40 1.87
N GLY A 21 -6.62 4.46 1.46
CA GLY A 21 -7.06 5.30 0.35
C GLY A 21 -6.82 6.80 0.62
N MET A 22 -7.11 7.28 1.82
CA MET A 22 -6.83 8.68 2.20
C MET A 22 -5.33 8.98 2.19
N MET A 23 -4.49 8.04 2.65
CA MET A 23 -3.04 8.18 2.63
C MET A 23 -2.51 8.27 1.19
N GLU A 24 -2.96 7.39 0.30
CA GLU A 24 -2.55 7.39 -1.11
C GLU A 24 -2.93 8.69 -1.81
N VAL A 25 -4.14 9.21 -1.58
CA VAL A 25 -4.57 10.51 -2.12
C VAL A 25 -3.68 11.64 -1.61
N ALA A 26 -3.28 11.62 -0.33
CA ALA A 26 -2.38 12.62 0.24
C ALA A 26 -0.97 12.52 -0.36
N PHE A 27 -0.45 11.31 -0.56
CA PHE A 27 0.83 11.08 -1.22
C PHE A 27 0.78 11.61 -2.66
N ALA A 28 -0.20 11.20 -3.46
CA ALA A 28 -0.36 11.66 -4.84
C ALA A 28 -0.43 13.19 -4.94
N LYS A 29 -1.19 13.85 -4.05
CA LYS A 29 -1.28 15.32 -4.00
C LYS A 29 0.05 16.00 -3.70
N ARG A 30 0.88 15.45 -2.81
CA ARG A 30 2.22 15.99 -2.52
C ARG A 30 3.19 15.73 -3.67
N ALA A 31 3.17 14.51 -4.23
CA ALA A 31 4.01 14.12 -5.37
C ALA A 31 3.77 14.94 -6.64
N LEU A 32 2.57 15.50 -6.82
CA LEU A 32 2.27 16.43 -7.92
C LEU A 32 2.95 17.80 -7.76
N LYS A 33 3.24 18.21 -6.52
CA LYS A 33 3.84 19.51 -6.19
C LYS A 33 5.35 19.43 -6.02
N ASP A 34 5.84 18.27 -5.62
CA ASP A 34 7.24 18.02 -5.29
C ASP A 34 7.84 16.95 -6.21
N PRO A 35 8.76 17.35 -7.13
CA PRO A 35 9.46 16.43 -8.01
C PRO A 35 10.23 15.31 -7.28
N ASP A 36 10.73 15.56 -6.08
CA ASP A 36 11.51 14.59 -5.31
C ASP A 36 10.61 13.48 -4.75
N LEU A 37 9.34 13.82 -4.45
CA LEU A 37 8.32 12.85 -4.04
C LEU A 37 7.71 12.07 -5.21
N LYS A 38 7.79 12.59 -6.44
CA LYS A 38 7.20 11.94 -7.62
C LYS A 38 7.79 10.57 -7.88
N THR A 39 9.10 10.43 -7.78
CA THR A 39 9.78 9.14 -7.97
C THR A 39 9.40 8.16 -6.87
N ALA A 40 9.37 8.61 -5.60
CA ALA A 40 8.96 7.78 -4.47
C ALA A 40 7.50 7.31 -4.62
N HIS A 41 6.59 8.18 -5.03
CA HIS A 41 5.20 7.86 -5.29
C HIS A 41 5.03 6.88 -6.46
N ASN A 42 5.81 7.02 -7.54
CA ASN A 42 5.75 6.07 -8.64
C ASN A 42 6.18 4.67 -8.18
N VAL A 43 7.26 4.56 -7.40
CA VAL A 43 7.68 3.27 -6.82
C VAL A 43 6.61 2.73 -5.88
N HIS A 44 6.03 3.58 -5.02
CA HIS A 44 4.92 3.22 -4.14
C HIS A 44 3.77 2.59 -4.92
N LYS A 45 3.22 3.33 -5.89
CA LYS A 45 2.09 2.92 -6.71
C LYS A 45 2.37 1.62 -7.47
N MET A 46 3.52 1.51 -8.14
CA MET A 46 3.87 0.30 -8.88
C MET A 46 4.02 -0.91 -7.96
N SER A 47 4.64 -0.72 -6.80
CA SER A 47 4.81 -1.79 -5.80
C SER A 47 3.48 -2.22 -5.21
N THR A 48 2.56 -1.28 -4.94
CA THR A 48 1.20 -1.56 -4.48
C THR A 48 0.37 -2.31 -5.52
N MET A 49 0.43 -1.91 -6.80
CA MET A 49 -0.27 -2.62 -7.88
C MET A 49 0.28 -4.04 -8.07
N LEU A 50 1.60 -4.20 -8.07
CA LEU A 50 2.23 -5.52 -8.17
C LEU A 50 1.91 -6.40 -6.96
N GLY A 51 2.02 -5.86 -5.74
CA GLY A 51 1.69 -6.57 -4.51
C GLY A 51 0.22 -7.01 -4.48
N GLY A 52 -0.71 -6.14 -4.90
CA GLY A 52 -2.12 -6.50 -5.01
C GLY A 52 -2.39 -7.57 -6.07
N ALA A 53 -1.70 -7.53 -7.20
CA ALA A 53 -1.79 -8.60 -8.21
C ALA A 53 -1.26 -9.94 -7.67
N LEU A 54 -0.12 -9.91 -6.96
CA LEU A 54 0.47 -11.11 -6.35
C LEU A 54 -0.41 -11.66 -5.22
N PHE A 55 -1.07 -10.80 -4.43
CA PHE A 55 -2.06 -11.23 -3.44
C PHE A 55 -3.18 -12.05 -4.07
N ILE A 56 -3.80 -11.52 -5.13
CA ILE A 56 -4.89 -12.22 -5.82
C ILE A 56 -4.37 -13.50 -6.48
N ALA A 57 -3.16 -13.47 -7.05
CA ALA A 57 -2.56 -14.63 -7.69
C ALA A 57 -2.24 -15.76 -6.69
N ASP A 58 -1.92 -15.44 -5.44
CA ASP A 58 -1.63 -16.43 -4.38
C ASP A 58 -2.84 -17.34 -4.13
N ASP A 59 -4.04 -16.73 -4.07
CA ASP A 59 -5.31 -17.45 -3.91
C ASP A 59 -5.69 -18.26 -5.17
N LEU A 60 -5.39 -17.75 -6.37
CA LEU A 60 -5.74 -18.39 -7.64
C LEU A 60 -4.79 -19.54 -8.02
N PHE A 61 -3.54 -19.50 -7.57
CA PHE A 61 -2.48 -20.44 -7.94
C PHE A 61 -1.76 -21.00 -6.69
N PRO A 62 -2.46 -21.69 -5.77
CA PRO A 62 -1.92 -22.07 -4.46
C PRO A 62 -0.72 -23.03 -4.53
N GLU A 63 -0.57 -23.77 -5.63
CA GLU A 63 0.56 -24.69 -5.85
C GLU A 63 1.81 -23.99 -6.41
N THR A 64 1.71 -22.73 -6.83
CA THR A 64 2.86 -22.00 -7.38
C THR A 64 3.69 -21.42 -6.23
N PRO A 65 4.95 -21.85 -6.06
CA PRO A 65 5.75 -21.42 -4.94
C PRO A 65 6.11 -19.93 -5.04
N PHE A 66 6.29 -19.31 -3.87
CA PHE A 66 6.81 -17.95 -3.70
C PHE A 66 5.92 -16.77 -4.13
N ILE A 67 4.68 -16.98 -4.59
CA ILE A 67 3.78 -15.86 -4.91
C ILE A 67 3.53 -14.98 -3.67
N HIS A 68 3.15 -15.60 -2.54
CA HIS A 68 3.02 -14.92 -1.25
C HIS A 68 4.27 -14.13 -0.83
N ALA A 69 5.45 -14.73 -1.00
CA ALA A 69 6.72 -14.08 -0.69
C ALA A 69 6.97 -12.86 -1.60
N GLY A 70 6.63 -12.99 -2.88
CA GLY A 70 6.66 -11.89 -3.84
C GLY A 70 5.73 -10.75 -3.46
N TRP A 71 4.50 -11.05 -3.02
CA TRP A 71 3.59 -10.06 -2.47
C TRP A 71 4.24 -9.32 -1.30
N HIS A 72 4.73 -10.03 -0.28
CA HIS A 72 5.39 -9.39 0.85
C HIS A 72 6.58 -8.51 0.46
N LEU A 73 7.39 -8.94 -0.50
CA LEU A 73 8.51 -8.15 -1.02
C LEU A 73 8.03 -6.85 -1.67
N ALA A 74 7.03 -6.91 -2.55
CA ALA A 74 6.45 -5.73 -3.19
C ALA A 74 5.84 -4.78 -2.14
N ALA A 75 5.12 -5.32 -1.16
CA ALA A 75 4.54 -4.53 -0.06
C ALA A 75 5.63 -3.83 0.77
N ALA A 76 6.74 -4.51 1.09
CA ALA A 76 7.85 -3.94 1.85
C ALA A 76 8.51 -2.77 1.10
N ILE A 77 8.72 -2.92 -0.21
CA ILE A 77 9.24 -1.84 -1.07
C ILE A 77 8.28 -0.66 -1.07
N GLY A 78 6.98 -0.90 -1.29
CA GLY A 78 5.95 0.13 -1.32
C GLY A 78 5.87 0.90 0.00
N VAL A 79 5.83 0.22 1.15
CA VAL A 79 5.80 0.85 2.47
C VAL A 79 7.09 1.64 2.75
N GLY A 80 8.26 1.14 2.32
CA GLY A 80 9.54 1.84 2.48
C GLY A 80 9.56 3.24 1.86
N THR A 81 8.83 3.45 0.76
CA THR A 81 8.72 4.79 0.14
C THR A 81 7.96 5.80 1.00
N CYS A 82 7.11 5.36 1.94
CA CYS A 82 6.32 6.24 2.79
C CYS A 82 7.18 7.07 3.74
N ASN A 83 8.41 6.63 4.04
CA ASN A 83 9.37 7.40 4.84
C ASN A 83 9.70 8.75 4.21
N LYS A 84 9.57 8.88 2.88
CA LYS A 84 9.75 10.17 2.19
C LYS A 84 8.67 11.18 2.52
N LEU A 85 7.50 10.77 3.01
CA LEU A 85 6.44 11.69 3.46
C LEU A 85 6.75 12.36 4.80
N LEU A 86 7.71 11.82 5.57
CA LEU A 86 8.15 12.35 6.87
C LEU A 86 9.32 13.34 6.74
N GLN A 87 9.92 13.43 5.56
CA GLN A 87 10.98 14.39 5.20
C GLN A 87 10.32 15.68 4.68
#